data_AF-A0A0T6W648-F1
#
_entry.id   AF-A0A0T6W648-F1
#
_cell.length_a   1.000
_cell.length_b   1.000
_cell.length_c   1.000
_cell.angle_alpha   90.00
_cell.angle_beta   90.00
_cell.angle_gamma   90.00
#
_symmetry.space_group_name_H-M   'P 1'
#
loop_
_entity.id
_entity.type
_entity.pdbx_description
1 polymer ?
#
loop_
_entity_poly.entity_id
_entity_poly.type
_entity_poly.pdbx_seq_one_letter_code
_entity_poly.pdbx_strand_id
1 'polypeptide(L)' 'MKVYGFDSTDVVRGELQVEEVDAIDMHFPEEMQAKFGWDLLSTRFSEARSALVRRMKAEGSDPESISLVESLKASYLQV' A
#
# COMPACT_ATOMS: atom_id res chain seq x y z
N MET A 1 -6.35 -11.92 8.28
CA MET A 1 -6.67 -10.47 8.38
C MET A 1 -5.98 -9.73 7.25
N LYS A 2 -6.61 -8.69 6.68
CA LYS A 2 -6.02 -7.98 5.54
C LYS A 2 -5.02 -6.90 5.98
N VAL A 3 -3.88 -6.88 5.30
CA VAL A 3 -2.90 -5.78 5.34
C VAL A 3 -2.75 -5.19 3.96
N TYR A 4 -2.37 -3.93 3.90
CA TYR A 4 -2.23 -3.15 2.70
C TYR A 4 -0.86 -2.50 2.70
N GLY A 5 -0.23 -2.48 1.53
CA GLY A 5 1.11 -1.93 1.41
C GLY A 5 1.46 -1.61 -0.02
N PHE A 6 2.70 -1.17 -0.19
CA PHE A 6 3.28 -0.87 -1.49
C PHE A 6 4.80 -0.87 -1.38
N ASP A 7 5.46 -1.10 -2.50
CA ASP A 7 6.88 -0.89 -2.69
C ASP A 7 7.16 0.32 -3.60
N SER A 8 8.44 0.60 -3.85
CA SER A 8 8.86 1.71 -4.71
C SER A 8 8.40 1.57 -6.16
N THR A 9 8.17 0.36 -6.66
CA THR A 9 7.61 0.10 -7.99
C THR A 9 6.13 0.46 -8.03
N ASP A 10 5.38 0.07 -7.00
CA ASP A 10 3.97 0.40 -6.85
C ASP A 10 3.74 1.92 -6.76
N VAL A 11 4.65 2.67 -6.14
CA VAL A 11 4.61 4.14 -6.15
C VAL A 11 4.66 4.70 -7.57
N VAL A 12 5.52 4.16 -8.42
CA VAL A 12 5.63 4.58 -9.83
C VAL A 12 4.37 4.22 -10.61
N ARG A 13 3.76 3.07 -10.31
CA ARG A 13 2.55 2.58 -11.00
C ARG A 13 1.24 3.15 -10.45
N GLY A 14 1.24 3.70 -9.23
CA GLY A 14 0.01 4.02 -8.51
C GLY A 14 -0.77 2.78 -8.11
N GLU A 15 -0.08 1.72 -7.68
CA GLU A 15 -0.69 0.46 -7.27
C GLU A 15 -0.64 0.31 -5.75
N LEU A 16 -1.60 -0.39 -5.18
CA LEU A 16 -1.62 -0.75 -3.76
C LEU A 16 -1.82 -2.25 -3.67
N GLN A 17 -1.00 -2.91 -2.87
CA GLN A 17 -1.07 -4.35 -2.67
C GLN A 17 -1.90 -4.69 -1.43
N VAL A 18 -2.47 -5.89 -1.40
CA VAL A 18 -3.21 -6.42 -0.25
C VAL A 18 -2.81 -7.87 -0.03
N GLU A 19 -2.60 -8.23 1.24
CA GLU A 19 -2.24 -9.59 1.63
C GLU A 19 -3.07 -10.03 2.83
N GLU A 20 -3.29 -11.34 2.97
CA GLU A 20 -3.91 -11.92 4.15
C GLU A 20 -2.86 -12.50 5.08
N VAL A 21 -2.82 -11.98 6.31
CA VAL A 21 -1.88 -12.37 7.34
C VAL A 21 -2.60 -12.83 8.59
N ASP A 22 -1.98 -13.70 9.38
CA ASP A 22 -2.52 -14.03 10.68
C ASP A 22 -2.32 -12.88 11.65
N ALA A 23 -3.27 -12.69 12.57
CA ALA A 23 -3.18 -11.61 13.56
C ALA A 23 -1.95 -11.74 14.47
N ILE A 24 -1.41 -12.95 14.62
CA ILE A 24 -0.20 -13.20 15.39
C ILE A 24 1.06 -12.67 14.69
N ASP A 25 1.08 -12.68 13.35
CA ASP A 25 2.23 -12.22 12.56
C ASP A 25 2.37 -10.68 12.61
N MET A 26 1.28 -9.97 12.93
CA MET A 26 1.28 -8.51 13.10
C MET A 26 2.09 -8.01 14.29
N HIS A 27 2.54 -8.89 15.19
CA HIS A 27 3.47 -8.52 16.25
C HIS A 27 4.85 -8.11 15.70
N PHE A 28 5.18 -8.49 14.46
CA PHE A 28 6.47 -8.22 13.81
C PHE A 28 6.26 -7.53 12.45
N PRO A 29 5.78 -6.28 12.42
CA PRO A 29 5.42 -5.59 11.17
C PRO A 29 6.61 -5.35 10.23
N GLU A 30 7.82 -5.18 10.77
CA GLU A 30 9.05 -5.01 9.98
C GLU A 30 9.45 -6.32 9.27
N GLU A 31 9.28 -7.46 9.93
CA GLU A 31 9.51 -8.77 9.32
C GLU A 31 8.51 -9.05 8.20
N MET A 32 7.26 -8.62 8.38
CA MET A 32 6.23 -8.74 7.36
C MET A 32 6.48 -7.81 6.17
N GLN A 33 6.93 -6.58 6.40
CA GLN A 33 7.38 -5.70 5.32
C GLN A 33 8.53 -6.32 4.54
N ALA A 34 9.54 -6.86 5.23
CA ALA A 34 10.67 -7.53 4.59
C ALA A 34 10.24 -8.79 3.82
N LYS A 35 9.29 -9.56 4.36
CA LYS A 35 8.72 -10.76 3.72
C LYS A 35 7.98 -10.43 2.42
N PHE A 36 7.22 -9.35 2.39
CA PHE A 36 6.48 -8.91 1.20
C PHE A 36 7.31 -8.03 0.27
N GLY A 37 8.48 -7.56 0.72
CA GLY A 37 9.27 -6.58 -0.02
C GLY A 37 8.62 -5.20 -0.06
N TRP A 38 7.76 -4.87 0.91
CA TRP A 38 7.03 -3.60 0.95
C TRP A 38 7.81 -2.54 1.72
N ASP A 39 7.72 -1.30 1.23
CA ASP A 39 8.25 -0.13 1.93
C ASP A 39 7.29 0.38 3.02
N LEU A 40 6.01 0.01 2.92
CA LEU A 40 4.99 0.34 3.90
C LEU A 40 4.00 -0.80 4.06
N LEU A 41 3.61 -1.06 5.31
CA LEU A 41 2.54 -1.97 5.67
C LEU A 41 1.58 -1.29 6.65
N SER A 42 0.28 -1.35 6.38
CA SER A 42 -0.78 -0.91 7.28
C SER A 42 -1.94 -1.91 7.29
N THR A 43 -2.61 -2.02 8.43
CA THR A 43 -3.85 -2.80 8.58
C THR A 43 -5.08 -2.04 8.04
N ARG A 44 -4.90 -0.76 7.65
CA ARG A 44 -5.97 0.12 7.19
C ARG A 44 -5.69 0.60 5.77
N PHE A 45 -6.60 0.24 4.87
CA PHE A 45 -6.55 0.68 3.47
C PHE A 45 -6.40 2.20 3.32
N SER A 46 -7.15 2.98 4.10
CA SER A 46 -7.11 4.45 4.02
C SER A 46 -5.75 5.03 4.38
N GLU A 47 -5.02 4.41 5.31
CA GLU A 47 -3.68 4.84 5.71
C GLU A 47 -2.67 4.50 4.63
N ALA A 48 -2.69 3.26 4.13
CA ALA A 48 -1.81 2.83 3.04
C ALA A 48 -2.02 3.68 1.77
N ARG A 49 -3.28 3.90 1.36
CA ARG A 49 -3.61 4.77 0.21
C ARG A 49 -3.14 6.21 0.40
N SER A 50 -3.35 6.78 1.58
CA SER A 50 -2.92 8.17 1.84
C SER A 50 -1.40 8.29 1.84
N ALA A 51 -0.70 7.28 2.34
CA ALA A 51 0.76 7.24 2.31
C ALA A 51 1.30 7.10 0.88
N LEU A 52 0.69 6.24 0.05
CA LEU A 52 1.01 6.09 -1.36
C LEU A 52 0.85 7.42 -2.11
N VAL A 53 -0.30 8.07 -1.97
CA VAL A 53 -0.57 9.38 -2.59
C VAL A 53 0.44 10.44 -2.14
N ARG A 54 0.78 10.47 -0.85
CA ARG A 54 1.80 11.40 -0.33
C ARG A 54 3.17 11.12 -0.95
N ARG A 55 3.53 9.85 -1.13
CA ARG A 55 4.80 9.44 -1.71
C ARG A 55 4.87 9.79 -3.19
N MET A 56 3.84 9.47 -3.96
CA MET A 56 3.69 9.85 -5.37
C MET A 56 3.83 11.37 -5.57
N LYS A 57 3.16 12.17 -4.72
CA LYS A 57 3.28 13.64 -4.75
C LYS A 57 4.70 14.12 -4.45
N ALA A 58 5.42 13.44 -3.56
CA ALA A 58 6.81 13.78 -3.23
C ALA A 58 7.80 13.40 -4.33
N GLU A 59 7.53 12.32 -5.07
CA GLU A 59 8.37 11.83 -6.18
C GLU A 59 8.03 12.47 -7.52
N GLY A 60 6.98 13.29 -7.58
CA GLY A 60 6.58 14.00 -8.80
C GLY A 60 5.85 13.11 -9.81
N SER A 61 5.13 12.08 -9.34
CA SER A 61 4.28 11.24 -10.18
C SER A 61 3.20 12.06 -10.90
N ASP A 62 2.70 11.50 -12.00
CA ASP A 62 1.68 12.14 -12.83
C ASP A 62 0.36 12.40 -12.03
N PRO A 63 -0.25 13.60 -12.15
CA PRO A 63 -1.48 13.94 -11.46
C PRO A 63 -2.68 13.03 -11.78
N GLU A 64 -2.78 12.48 -12.99
CA GLU A 64 -3.85 11.54 -13.35
C GLU A 64 -3.66 10.23 -12.58
N SER A 65 -2.43 9.69 -12.53
CA SER A 65 -2.11 8.51 -11.72
C SER A 65 -2.43 8.71 -10.25
N ILE A 66 -2.12 9.88 -9.69
CA ILE A 66 -2.47 10.24 -8.32
C ILE A 66 -3.99 10.25 -8.11
N SER A 67 -4.74 10.84 -9.06
CA SER A 67 -6.21 10.88 -9.00
C SER A 67 -6.83 9.49 -9.05
N LEU A 68 -6.27 8.60 -9.88
CA LEU A 68 -6.69 7.20 -9.94
C LEU A 68 -6.50 6.51 -8.57
N VAL A 69 -5.36 6.70 -7.92
CA VAL A 69 -5.11 6.16 -6.57
C VAL A 69 -6.06 6.78 -5.53
N GLU A 70 -6.33 8.08 -5.60
CA GLU A 70 -7.29 8.74 -4.69
C GLU A 70 -8.71 8.15 -4.85
N SER A 71 -9.07 7.72 -6.06
CA SER A 71 -10.35 7.05 -6.37
C SER A 71 -10.39 5.56 -6.00
N LEU A 72 -9.25 4.94 -5.68
CA LEU A 72 -9.13 3.53 -5.35
C LEU A 72 -9.94 3.17 -4.09
N LYS A 73 -10.55 1.98 -4.12
CA LYS A 73 -11.32 1.40 -3.03
C LYS A 73 -10.72 0.06 -2.63
N ALA A 74 -10.77 -0.26 -1.34
CA ALA A 74 -10.28 -1.54 -0.80
C ALA A 74 -10.93 -2.76 -1.48
N SER A 75 -12.19 -2.64 -1.92
CA SER A 75 -12.92 -3.71 -2.62
C SER A 75 -12.38 -4.04 -4.01
N TYR A 76 -11.53 -3.19 -4.59
CA TYR A 76 -10.92 -3.42 -5.89
C TYR A 76 -9.61 -4.20 -5.79
N LEU A 77 -9.06 -4.37 -4.59
CA LEU A 77 -7.83 -5.11 -4.34
C LEU A 77 -8.15 -6.56 -4.06
N GLN A 78 -7.53 -7.46 -4.85
CA GLN A 78 -7.61 -8.90 -4.66
C GLN A 78 -6.44 -9.35 -3.79
N VAL A 79 -6.77 -10.20 -2.81
CA VAL A 79 -5.79 -10.94 -1.99
C VAL A 79 -5.37 -12.17 -2.76
#